data_AF-A0A7K9L2P6-F1
#
_entry.id   AF-A0A7K9L2P6-F1
#
_cell.length_a   1.000
_cell.length_b   1.000
_cell.length_c   1.000
_cell.angle_alpha   90.00
_cell.angle_beta   90.00
_cell.angle_gamma   90.00
#
_symmetry.space_group_name_H-M   'P 1'
#
loop_
_entity.id
_entity.type
_entity.pdbx_description
1 polymer ?
#
loop_
_entity_poly.entity_id
_entity_poly.type
_entity_poly.pdbx_seq_one_letter_code
_entity_poly.pdbx_strand_id
1 'polypeptide(L)'
;FKAPSRDHPALYRDLLRTNRVHWIAEEPPAELVREKMMECHFRFRHQMALVPCVLTLNQDGSVWVTLVKPVRAITPGQFAVFYKGDECLGSGKILRIGPSVYTLQQGKNQEESLKKEEIDKIEPAT
;
A
#
# COMPACT_ATOMS: atom_id res chain seq x y z
N PHE A 1 -14.31 5.96 13.29
CA PHE A 1 -13.18 5.19 13.87
C PHE A 1 -12.22 6.16 14.55
N LYS A 2 -11.80 5.90 15.79
CA LYS A 2 -10.75 6.65 16.50
C LYS A 2 -9.73 5.64 17.04
N ALA A 3 -8.44 5.96 16.94
CA ALA A 3 -7.38 5.10 17.44
C ALA A 3 -7.00 5.48 18.89
N PRO A 4 -6.67 4.50 19.77
CA PRO A 4 -6.31 4.75 21.16
C PRO A 4 -5.04 5.60 21.35
N SER A 5 -4.07 5.50 20.44
CA SER A 5 -2.79 6.21 20.50
C SER A 5 -2.40 6.79 19.14
N ARG A 6 -1.48 7.76 19.14
CA ARG A 6 -1.03 8.44 17.90
C ARG A 6 -0.34 7.49 16.92
N ASP A 7 0.29 6.44 17.43
CA ASP A 7 1.08 5.47 16.67
C ASP A 7 0.42 4.10 16.59
N HIS A 8 -0.88 4.03 16.89
CA HIS A 8 -1.62 2.78 16.82
C HIS A 8 -1.55 2.16 15.41
N PRO A 9 -1.28 0.85 15.27
CA PRO A 9 -1.09 0.18 13.96
C PRO A 9 -2.30 0.31 13.02
N ALA A 10 -3.50 0.58 13.56
CA ALA A 10 -4.70 0.82 12.74
C ALA A 10 -4.63 2.08 11.86
N LEU A 11 -3.71 3.00 12.19
CA LEU A 11 -3.47 4.23 11.43
C LEU A 11 -2.50 4.03 10.27
N TYR A 12 -1.80 2.89 10.22
CA TYR A 12 -0.77 2.62 9.22
C TYR A 12 -1.30 1.68 8.15
N ARG A 13 -0.97 1.97 6.89
CA ARG A 13 -1.33 1.20 5.70
C ARG A 13 -0.19 1.22 4.71
N ASP A 14 -0.03 0.12 3.99
CA ASP A 14 1.01 -0.11 2.98
C ASP A 14 0.43 -0.35 1.58
N LEU A 15 -0.89 -0.35 1.42
CA LEU A 15 -1.53 -0.55 0.13
C LEU A 15 -2.59 0.51 -0.12
N LEU A 16 -2.63 1.04 -1.34
CA LEU A 16 -3.69 1.95 -1.79
C LEU A 16 -3.92 1.81 -3.30
N ARG A 17 -5.10 2.22 -3.76
CA ARG A 17 -5.46 2.28 -5.18
C ARG A 17 -5.89 3.68 -5.55
N THR A 18 -5.40 4.17 -6.68
CA THR A 18 -5.80 5.45 -7.25
C THR A 18 -6.92 5.29 -8.28
N ASN A 19 -7.45 6.41 -8.78
CA ASN A 19 -8.12 6.45 -10.08
C ASN A 19 -7.09 6.33 -11.22
N ARG A 20 -7.53 6.55 -12.47
CA ARG A 20 -6.63 6.71 -13.61
C ARG A 20 -5.58 7.78 -13.30
N VAL A 21 -4.32 7.42 -13.46
CA VAL A 21 -3.19 8.34 -13.23
C VAL A 21 -3.13 9.36 -14.36
N HIS A 22 -2.92 10.62 -13.99
CA HIS A 22 -2.52 11.66 -14.92
C HIS A 22 -0.99 11.69 -14.96
N TRP A 23 -0.44 11.30 -16.11
CA TRP A 23 1.01 11.30 -16.37
C TRP A 23 1.42 12.63 -16.99
N ILE A 24 2.54 13.19 -16.51
CA ILE A 24 3.07 14.47 -17.02
C ILE A 24 3.55 14.32 -18.46
N ALA A 25 4.18 13.18 -18.79
CA ALA A 25 4.61 12.85 -20.14
C ALA A 25 3.48 12.31 -21.05
N GLU A 26 2.21 12.57 -20.70
CA GLU A 26 0.98 12.08 -21.36
C GLU A 26 0.77 10.56 -21.30
N GLU A 27 1.84 9.77 -21.27
CA GLU A 27 1.84 8.31 -21.20
C GLU A 27 2.51 7.78 -19.91
N PRO A 28 2.11 6.59 -19.42
CA PRO A 28 2.81 5.90 -18.36
C PRO A 28 4.26 5.55 -18.75
N PRO A 29 5.20 5.49 -17.79
CA PRO A 29 6.57 5.07 -18.06
C PRO A 29 6.65 3.70 -18.75
N ALA A 30 7.53 3.57 -19.75
CA ALA A 30 7.63 2.35 -20.57
C ALA A 30 7.91 1.08 -19.75
N GLU A 31 8.72 1.19 -18.69
CA GLU A 31 8.97 0.11 -17.71
C GLU A 31 7.65 -0.37 -17.08
N LEU A 32 6.83 0.56 -16.59
CA LEU A 32 5.54 0.27 -15.98
C LEU A 32 4.55 -0.36 -16.97
N VAL A 33 4.57 0.03 -18.25
CA VAL A 33 3.70 -0.54 -19.28
C VAL A 33 4.07 -1.98 -19.60
N ARG A 34 5.38 -2.25 -19.75
CA ARG A 34 5.93 -3.54 -20.17
C ARG A 34 5.85 -4.58 -19.05
N GLU A 35 6.34 -4.23 -17.86
CA GLU A 35 6.43 -5.16 -16.73
C GLU A 35 5.14 -5.18 -15.88
N LYS A 36 4.21 -4.25 -16.14
CA LYS A 36 3.02 -3.97 -15.31
C LYS A 36 3.32 -3.55 -13.87
N MET A 37 4.59 -3.48 -13.50
CA MET A 37 5.06 -3.03 -12.20
C MET A 37 6.32 -2.18 -12.34
N MET A 38 6.52 -1.24 -11.42
CA MET A 38 7.71 -0.39 -11.40
C MET A 38 7.99 0.15 -10.01
N GLU A 39 9.26 0.14 -9.59
CA GLU A 39 9.70 0.80 -8.37
C GLU A 39 9.84 2.31 -8.56
N CYS A 40 9.33 3.07 -7.60
CA CYS A 40 9.41 4.52 -7.58
C CYS A 40 9.28 5.06 -6.15
N HIS A 41 9.09 6.36 -6.04
CA HIS A 41 8.76 7.01 -4.78
C HIS A 41 7.39 7.68 -4.87
N PHE A 42 6.69 7.76 -3.75
CA PHE A 42 5.44 8.52 -3.67
C PHE A 42 5.39 9.45 -2.47
N ARG A 43 4.48 10.42 -2.55
CA ARG A 43 3.98 11.19 -1.41
C ARG A 43 2.51 11.53 -1.63
N PHE A 44 1.77 11.75 -0.54
CA PHE A 44 0.34 12.12 -0.60
C PHE A 44 -0.01 13.38 0.19
N ARG A 45 0.98 13.98 0.85
CA ARG A 45 0.87 15.28 1.51
C ARG A 45 1.98 16.19 1.01
N HIS A 46 1.67 17.47 0.88
CA HIS A 46 2.66 18.48 0.57
C HIS A 46 3.77 18.44 1.64
N GLN A 47 5.03 18.58 1.21
CA GLN A 47 6.23 18.51 2.05
C GLN A 47 6.48 17.20 2.83
N MET A 48 5.68 16.16 2.59
CA MET A 48 6.02 14.83 3.08
C MET A 48 7.26 14.31 2.35
N ALA A 49 8.17 13.67 3.08
CA ALA A 49 9.30 12.95 2.52
C ALA A 49 8.83 11.87 1.52
N LEU A 50 9.61 11.67 0.47
CA LEU A 50 9.36 10.62 -0.50
C LEU A 50 9.49 9.25 0.16
N VAL A 51 8.51 8.38 -0.08
CA VAL A 51 8.49 7.01 0.45
C VAL A 51 8.65 6.04 -0.71
N PRO A 52 9.58 5.07 -0.62
CA PRO A 52 9.73 4.03 -1.63
C PRO A 52 8.45 3.19 -1.77
N CYS A 53 8.04 2.93 -3.00
CA CYS A 53 6.88 2.12 -3.32
C CYS A 53 7.02 1.41 -4.67
N VAL A 54 6.17 0.41 -4.88
CA VAL A 54 5.98 -0.28 -6.16
C VAL A 54 4.61 0.10 -6.71
N LEU A 55 4.58 0.56 -7.96
CA LEU A 55 3.34 0.74 -8.71
C LEU A 55 2.99 -0.54 -9.44
N THR A 56 1.71 -0.89 -9.49
CA THR A 56 1.18 -1.95 -10.37
C THR A 56 0.08 -1.35 -11.24
N LEU A 57 0.27 -1.36 -12.56
CA LEU A 57 -0.63 -0.73 -13.52
C LEU A 57 -1.78 -1.65 -13.90
N ASN A 58 -3.01 -1.16 -13.73
CA ASN A 58 -4.23 -1.85 -14.15
C ASN A 58 -4.64 -1.44 -15.58
N GLN A 59 -5.47 -2.25 -16.21
CA GLN A 59 -5.97 -2.01 -17.58
C GLN A 59 -6.80 -0.72 -17.72
N ASP A 60 -7.46 -0.27 -16.64
CA ASP A 60 -8.25 0.97 -16.61
C ASP A 60 -7.39 2.24 -16.48
N GLY A 61 -6.07 2.08 -16.34
CA GLY A 61 -5.09 3.14 -16.11
C GLY A 61 -4.96 3.55 -14.64
N SER A 62 -5.69 2.90 -13.72
CA SER A 62 -5.45 3.04 -12.28
C SER A 62 -4.18 2.30 -11.86
N VAL A 63 -3.59 2.70 -10.74
CA VAL A 63 -2.47 1.98 -10.14
C VAL A 63 -2.80 1.51 -8.74
N TRP A 64 -2.34 0.31 -8.42
CA TRP A 64 -2.06 -0.07 -7.04
C TRP A 64 -0.70 0.48 -6.65
N VAL A 65 -0.59 0.99 -5.43
CA VAL A 65 0.65 1.50 -4.86
C VAL A 65 0.92 0.70 -3.60
N THR A 66 1.97 -0.11 -3.64
CA THR A 66 2.44 -0.93 -2.52
C THR A 66 3.65 -0.26 -1.90
N LEU A 67 3.55 0.11 -0.63
CA LEU A 67 4.58 0.85 0.07
C LEU A 67 5.57 -0.13 0.69
N VAL A 68 6.87 0.17 0.57
CA VAL A 68 7.91 -0.67 1.19
C VAL A 68 7.79 -0.65 2.72
N LYS A 69 7.32 0.47 3.29
CA LYS A 69 7.01 0.61 4.72
C LYS A 69 5.61 1.21 4.89
N PRO A 70 4.80 0.72 5.86
CA PRO A 70 3.49 1.28 6.13
C PRO A 70 3.56 2.77 6.47
N VAL A 71 2.63 3.55 5.90
CA VAL A 71 2.53 4.99 6.11
C VAL A 71 1.28 5.33 6.89
N ARG A 72 1.42 6.30 7.78
CA ARG A 72 0.37 6.76 8.67
C ARG A 72 -0.67 7.62 7.92
N ALA A 73 -1.94 7.37 8.20
CA ALA A 73 -3.06 8.24 7.87
C ALA A 73 -3.15 8.62 6.37
N ILE A 74 -2.95 7.62 5.51
CA ILE A 74 -3.33 7.69 4.09
C ILE A 74 -4.85 7.91 4.02
N THR A 75 -5.30 8.89 3.24
CA THR A 75 -6.71 9.32 3.23
C THR A 75 -7.26 9.30 1.80
N PRO A 76 -8.35 8.56 1.54
CA PRO A 76 -9.07 8.65 0.27
C PRO A 76 -9.50 10.09 -0.02
N GLY A 77 -9.46 10.48 -1.28
CA GLY A 77 -9.75 11.85 -1.71
C GLY A 77 -8.51 12.73 -1.89
N GLN A 78 -7.41 12.43 -1.19
CA GLN A 78 -6.11 13.07 -1.46
C GLN A 78 -5.47 12.50 -2.74
N PHE A 79 -4.41 13.13 -3.23
CA PHE A 79 -3.66 12.67 -4.40
C PHE A 79 -2.37 11.98 -3.97
N ALA A 80 -2.07 10.83 -4.58
CA ALA A 80 -0.75 10.23 -4.56
C ALA A 80 0.04 10.78 -5.76
N VAL A 81 1.24 11.30 -5.50
CA VAL A 81 2.15 11.84 -6.52
C VAL A 81 3.37 10.94 -6.60
N PHE A 82 3.78 10.58 -7.81
CA PHE A 82 4.81 9.59 -8.10
C PHE A 82 6.08 10.22 -8.65
N TYR A 83 7.24 9.72 -8.23
CA TYR A 83 8.55 10.24 -8.59
C TYR A 83 9.56 9.13 -8.92
N LYS A 84 10.43 9.34 -9.91
CA LYS A 84 11.61 8.51 -10.18
C LYS A 84 12.85 9.40 -10.14
N GLY A 85 13.69 9.24 -9.12
CA GLY A 85 14.73 10.24 -8.84
C GLY A 85 14.11 11.62 -8.60
N ASP A 86 14.60 12.63 -9.31
CA ASP A 86 14.10 14.01 -9.24
C ASP A 86 12.92 14.30 -10.18
N GLU A 87 12.53 13.33 -11.00
CA GLU A 87 11.45 13.49 -11.98
C GLU A 87 10.08 13.21 -11.36
N CYS A 88 9.15 14.16 -11.53
CA CYS A 88 7.74 13.96 -11.20
C CYS A 88 7.06 13.23 -12.37
N LEU A 89 6.56 12.02 -12.13
CA LEU A 89 5.95 11.19 -13.17
C LEU A 89 4.48 11.56 -13.41
N GLY A 90 3.76 11.87 -12.34
CA GLY A 90 2.32 12.09 -12.39
C GLY A 90 1.63 11.92 -11.06
N SER A 91 0.29 11.94 -11.07
CA SER A 91 -0.51 11.77 -9.86
C SER A 91 -1.87 11.12 -10.11
N GLY A 92 -2.41 10.52 -9.05
CA GLY A 92 -3.74 9.93 -9.05
C GLY A 92 -4.46 10.16 -7.73
N LYS A 93 -5.77 10.42 -7.78
CA LYS A 93 -6.62 10.55 -6.60
C LYS A 93 -6.75 9.19 -5.92
N ILE A 94 -6.44 9.12 -4.64
CA ILE A 94 -6.57 7.90 -3.82
C ILE A 94 -8.06 7.59 -3.66
N LEU A 95 -8.50 6.44 -4.17
CA LEU A 95 -9.89 6.00 -4.10
C LEU A 95 -10.11 4.99 -2.98
N ARG A 96 -9.16 4.06 -2.84
CA ARG A 96 -9.24 2.99 -1.84
C ARG A 96 -7.91 2.84 -1.14
N ILE A 97 -7.98 2.40 0.10
CA ILE A 97 -6.84 2.06 0.93
C ILE A 97 -7.01 0.61 1.37
N GLY A 98 -5.90 -0.11 1.49
CA GLY A 98 -5.88 -1.49 1.94
C GLY A 98 -6.22 -1.64 3.43
N PRO A 99 -6.19 -2.88 3.93
CA PRO A 99 -6.33 -3.16 5.35
C PRO A 99 -5.25 -2.42 6.16
N SER A 100 -5.58 -2.08 7.41
CA SER A 100 -4.59 -1.50 8.30
C SER A 100 -3.61 -2.56 8.81
N VAL A 101 -2.42 -2.15 9.22
CA VAL A 101 -1.43 -3.05 9.85
C VAL A 101 -2.06 -3.79 11.03
N TYR A 102 -2.91 -3.13 11.83
CA TYR A 102 -3.64 -3.77 12.92
C TYR A 102 -4.54 -4.91 12.43
N THR A 103 -5.32 -4.68 11.37
CA THR A 103 -6.21 -5.70 10.78
C THR A 103 -5.43 -6.91 10.30
N LEU A 104 -4.27 -6.68 9.66
CA LEU A 104 -3.39 -7.75 9.18
C LEU A 104 -2.78 -8.56 10.33
N GLN A 105 -2.39 -7.90 11.43
CA GLN A 105 -1.85 -8.57 12.61
C GLN A 105 -2.88 -9.48 13.29
N GLN A 106 -4.13 -9.05 13.39
CA GLN A 106 -5.19 -9.89 13.97
C GLN A 106 -5.44 -11.16 13.15
N GLY A 107 -5.43 -11.07 11.82
CA GLY A 107 -5.56 -12.23 10.94
C GLY A 107 -4.43 -13.24 11.13
N LYS A 108 -3.17 -12.75 11.21
CA LYS A 108 -2.00 -13.61 11.46
C LYS A 108 -2.08 -14.31 12.81
N ASN A 109 -2.44 -13.59 13.86
CA ASN A 109 -2.59 -14.17 15.19
C ASN A 109 -3.66 -15.28 15.22
N GLN A 110 -4.77 -15.09 14.49
CA GLN A 110 -5.82 -16.11 14.37
C GLN A 110 -5.33 -17.36 13.62
N GLU A 111 -4.63 -17.18 12.50
CA GLU A 111 -4.03 -18.30 11.75
C GLU A 111 -2.98 -19.07 12.56
N GLU A 112 -2.15 -18.36 13.33
CA GLU A 112 -1.16 -18.98 14.22
C GLU A 112 -1.82 -19.74 15.38
N SER A 113 -2.90 -19.21 15.97
CA SER A 113 -3.66 -19.93 17.00
C SER A 113 -4.33 -21.20 16.46
N LEU A 114 -4.90 -21.15 15.25
CA LEU A 114 -5.53 -22.32 14.61
C LEU A 114 -4.49 -23.40 14.30
N LYS A 115 -3.31 -23.01 13.79
CA LYS A 115 -2.20 -23.94 13.55
C LYS A 115 -1.70 -24.57 14.85
N LYS A 116 -1.63 -23.80 15.94
CA LYS A 116 -1.20 -24.31 17.25
C LYS A 116 -2.20 -25.32 17.83
N GLU A 117 -3.50 -25.04 17.74
CA GLU A 117 -4.54 -25.98 18.16
C GLU A 117 -4.60 -27.25 17.30
N GLU A 118 -4.17 -27.19 16.04
CA GLU A 118 -4.07 -28.35 15.16
C GLU A 118 -2.82 -29.19 15.48
N ILE A 119 -1.68 -28.55 15.80
CA ILE A 119 -0.45 -29.24 16.23
C ILE A 119 -0.65 -29.95 17.57
N ASP A 120 -1.28 -29.30 18.55
CA ASP A 120 -1.58 -29.89 19.87
C ASP A 120 -2.57 -31.09 19.77
N LYS A 121 -3.26 -31.26 18.64
CA LYS A 121 -4.13 -32.43 18.36
C LYS A 121 -3.42 -33.57 17.64
N ILE A 122 -2.23 -33.33 17.08
CA ILE A 122 -1.47 -34.31 16.27
C ILE A 122 -0.38 -35.02 17.09
N GLU A 123 -0.13 -34.63 18.34
CA GLU A 123 0.66 -35.44 19.29
C GLU A 123 -0.24 -36.42 20.05
N PRO A 124 -0.43 -37.67 19.60
CA PRO A 124 -1.05 -38.69 20.43
C PRO A 124 -0.06 -39.15 21.50
N ALA A 125 -0.60 -39.40 22.68
CA ALA A 125 0.05 -40.03 23.82
C ALA A 125 1.02 -41.15 23.41
N THR A 126 2.28 -41.03 23.84
CA THR A 126 3.15 -42.18 24.13
C THR A 126 2.97 -42.57 25.59
#